data_AF-A0AAD4LRS4-F1
#
_entry.id   AF-A0AAD4LRS4-F1
#
_cell.length_a   1.000
_cell.length_b   1.000
_cell.length_c   1.000
_cell.angle_alpha   90.00
_cell.angle_beta   90.00
_cell.angle_gamma   90.00
#
_symmetry.space_group_name_H-M   'P 1'
#
loop_
_entity.id
_entity.type
_entity.pdbx_description
1 polymer ?
#
loop_
_entity_poly.entity_id
_entity_poly.type
_entity_poly.pdbx_seq_one_letter_code
_entity_poly.pdbx_strand_id
1 'polypeptide(L)'
;MKWSLICFFLAKGLAAKAAEEYREELTLPVPRAPGSLGTDDISQHYTIFPLALGQILREHAIPEFHLTMNSGKWDYDRWGYPGEAGVGSGAELWAWMGDGAQKSIDERWKELQNSLSGLFCASLGNMDNLHTTSPTRIFPPTGHLPRLTPPHTHSLRHATLPAERVCTENLTPFLKLLPCTARAGIAALLEPHRIFDADWHGLGVHVRWLARSGVELTLTVQAVLDPVRTSAERRRDWTLRSLFDRTIPHACHIASSSVVRIMLPSSSEVGAYTLTPEPETLDDQAGFAVYDLTNGECTQKRSTFQALDVSSLADLSIRRTLKGSSQTHGVLSIVIRNNQPVTIRTHYLETMPWHVEFFLHTLRVSCGDGTNCDYLFTNMTYTPSQPHANPALLQATLEVPPLETLHLSLRVRKVFLRYTEHPPDAQRGWDLPPAVFVPVDAPHRRIYTSALLVDLATPDFSMPYNVIIMSSTLIALIFGSLFNMLIRRFVLIKVDEVDERVNR
;
A
#
# COMPACT_ATOMS: atom_id res chain seq x y z
N MET A 1 9.52 11.26 20.73
CA MET A 1 8.38 10.90 19.85
C MET A 1 7.82 12.14 19.20
N LYS A 2 7.83 12.19 17.87
CA LYS A 2 7.31 13.30 17.09
C LYS A 2 6.04 12.85 16.39
N TRP A 3 4.91 13.48 16.72
CA TRP A 3 3.67 13.31 15.99
C TRP A 3 3.48 14.49 15.05
N SER A 4 3.23 14.20 13.78
CA SER A 4 2.97 15.21 12.76
C SER A 4 1.78 14.79 11.92
N LEU A 5 0.64 15.46 12.05
CA LEU A 5 -0.41 15.40 11.03
C LEU A 5 -0.14 16.49 10.00
N ILE A 6 0.14 16.10 8.78
CA ILE A 6 0.30 17.02 7.65
C ILE A 6 -0.95 16.91 6.78
N CYS A 7 -1.87 17.85 6.93
CA CYS A 7 -3.00 17.98 6.02
C CYS A 7 -2.63 18.90 4.85
N PHE A 8 -2.47 18.32 3.67
CA PHE A 8 -2.37 19.00 2.40
C PHE A 8 -3.78 19.21 1.83
N PHE A 9 -4.16 20.45 1.55
CA PHE A 9 -5.42 20.74 0.86
C PHE A 9 -5.11 21.29 -0.53
N LEU A 10 -5.40 20.51 -1.57
CA LEU A 10 -5.18 20.92 -2.96
C LEU A 10 -6.46 21.44 -3.58
N ALA A 11 -6.39 22.68 -4.06
CA ALA A 11 -7.55 23.50 -4.30
C ALA A 11 -8.16 23.35 -5.72
N LYS A 12 -7.52 22.60 -6.63
CA LYS A 12 -8.07 22.25 -7.97
C LYS A 12 -8.89 20.96 -8.06
N GLY A 13 -8.99 20.20 -6.98
CA GLY A 13 -9.74 18.96 -6.99
C GLY A 13 -9.86 18.43 -5.59
N LEU A 14 -10.84 18.99 -4.88
CA LEU A 14 -11.14 18.82 -3.45
C LEU A 14 -10.79 17.45 -2.88
N ALA A 15 -9.56 17.34 -2.40
CA ALA A 15 -9.17 16.29 -1.50
C ALA A 15 -8.22 16.86 -0.46
N ALA A 16 -8.63 16.73 0.80
CA ALA A 16 -7.80 16.85 1.97
C ALA A 16 -6.90 15.61 2.01
N LYS A 17 -5.66 15.75 1.61
CA LYS A 17 -4.64 14.73 1.85
C LYS A 17 -4.17 14.90 3.29
N ALA A 18 -4.69 14.12 4.20
CA ALA A 18 -4.15 14.02 5.55
C ALA A 18 -3.06 12.94 5.54
N ALA A 19 -1.81 13.33 5.79
CA ALA A 19 -0.70 12.44 6.02
C ALA A 19 -0.31 12.56 7.50
N GLU A 20 -0.74 11.61 8.31
CA GLU A 20 -0.24 11.47 9.67
C GLU A 20 1.09 10.71 9.61
N GLU A 21 2.16 11.38 10.01
CA GLU A 21 3.49 10.81 10.20
C GLU A 21 3.79 10.80 11.71
N TYR A 22 3.77 9.61 12.28
CA TYR A 22 4.29 9.36 13.61
C TYR A 22 5.74 8.90 13.49
N ARG A 23 6.67 9.60 14.14
CA ARG A 23 8.10 9.31 14.12
C ARG A 23 8.65 9.13 15.53
N GLU A 24 9.19 7.97 15.80
CA GLU A 24 9.83 7.65 17.08
C GLU A 24 11.32 7.39 16.88
N GLU A 25 12.15 8.19 17.54
CA GLU A 25 13.59 7.96 17.67
C GLU A 25 13.82 7.25 19.00
N LEU A 26 14.25 5.98 18.98
CA LEU A 26 14.62 5.22 20.19
C LEU A 26 16.02 4.64 20.06
N THR A 27 16.85 4.83 21.09
CA THR A 27 18.16 4.19 21.21
C THR A 27 18.02 2.71 21.57
N LEU A 28 17.54 1.90 20.62
CA LEU A 28 17.73 0.45 20.66
C LEU A 28 19.20 0.12 20.33
N PRO A 29 19.78 -0.95 20.91
CA PRO A 29 21.09 -1.43 20.52
C PRO A 29 21.11 -1.84 19.04
N VAL A 30 22.32 -1.89 18.49
CA VAL A 30 22.59 -2.23 17.07
C VAL A 30 21.79 -3.48 16.65
N PRO A 31 21.19 -3.49 15.43
CA PRO A 31 20.56 -4.67 14.87
C PRO A 31 21.46 -5.89 14.98
N ARG A 32 20.86 -7.03 15.30
CA ARG A 32 21.59 -8.27 15.55
C ARG A 32 22.38 -8.68 14.30
N ALA A 33 23.62 -9.11 14.48
CA ALA A 33 24.44 -9.60 13.37
C ALA A 33 23.96 -11.00 12.95
N PRO A 34 23.94 -11.32 11.64
CA PRO A 34 23.45 -12.60 11.13
C PRO A 34 24.18 -13.81 11.74
N GLY A 35 25.50 -13.74 11.95
CA GLY A 35 26.26 -14.81 12.58
C GLY A 35 25.96 -15.05 14.07
N SER A 36 25.29 -14.12 14.73
CA SER A 36 24.81 -14.30 16.11
C SER A 36 23.41 -14.91 16.18
N LEU A 37 22.70 -15.08 15.05
CA LEU A 37 21.39 -15.75 14.98
C LEU A 37 21.56 -17.23 15.38
N GLY A 38 21.05 -17.59 16.56
CA GLY A 38 21.17 -18.93 17.15
C GLY A 38 21.79 -18.98 18.56
N THR A 39 22.42 -17.91 19.00
CA THR A 39 22.80 -17.73 20.42
C THR A 39 21.71 -16.99 21.19
N ASP A 40 21.71 -17.12 22.51
CA ASP A 40 20.86 -16.31 23.37
C ASP A 40 21.11 -14.82 23.11
N ASP A 41 20.01 -14.08 22.99
CA ASP A 41 20.05 -12.65 22.75
C ASP A 41 20.14 -11.87 24.07
N ILE A 42 20.68 -10.65 24.00
CA ILE A 42 20.71 -9.73 25.13
C ILE A 42 19.29 -9.26 25.49
N SER A 43 18.91 -9.40 26.76
CA SER A 43 17.62 -8.93 27.28
C SER A 43 17.38 -7.45 26.91
N GLN A 44 16.27 -7.19 26.21
CA GLN A 44 15.84 -5.85 25.83
C GLN A 44 14.59 -5.45 26.63
N HIS A 45 14.57 -4.22 27.14
CA HIS A 45 13.38 -3.64 27.74
C HIS A 45 12.75 -2.65 26.75
N TYR A 46 11.50 -2.91 26.39
CA TYR A 46 10.71 -2.09 25.48
C TYR A 46 9.76 -1.23 26.30
N THR A 47 10.10 0.05 26.48
CA THR A 47 9.25 1.00 27.21
C THR A 47 8.19 1.62 26.33
N ILE A 48 8.56 1.99 25.11
CA ILE A 48 7.65 2.69 24.20
C ILE A 48 7.61 2.09 22.79
N PHE A 49 8.74 1.54 22.33
CA PHE A 49 8.77 0.77 21.09
C PHE A 49 7.98 -0.54 21.22
N PRO A 50 7.16 -0.94 20.24
CA PRO A 50 6.36 -2.17 20.33
C PRO A 50 7.20 -3.44 20.43
N LEU A 51 7.01 -4.22 21.50
CA LEU A 51 7.72 -5.49 21.75
C LEU A 51 7.63 -6.45 20.54
N ALA A 52 6.45 -6.58 19.94
CA ALA A 52 6.22 -7.49 18.82
C ALA A 52 7.12 -7.17 17.61
N LEU A 53 7.25 -5.88 17.25
CA LEU A 53 8.16 -5.45 16.18
C LEU A 53 9.62 -5.65 16.58
N GLY A 54 9.95 -5.41 17.85
CA GLY A 54 11.33 -5.50 18.32
C GLY A 54 11.85 -6.93 18.25
N GLN A 55 11.00 -7.89 18.63
CA GLN A 55 11.28 -9.32 18.50
C GLN A 55 11.49 -9.73 17.04
N ILE A 56 10.59 -9.32 16.14
CA ILE A 56 10.69 -9.65 14.70
C ILE A 56 12.00 -9.13 14.10
N LEU A 57 12.36 -7.87 14.37
CA LEU A 57 13.57 -7.24 13.84
C LEU A 57 14.86 -7.97 14.29
N ARG A 58 14.90 -8.35 15.57
CA ARG A 58 16.08 -9.01 16.16
C ARG A 58 16.18 -10.48 15.77
N GLU A 59 15.06 -11.19 15.68
CA GLU A 59 15.01 -12.59 15.27
C GLU A 59 15.49 -12.78 13.83
N HIS A 60 15.18 -11.83 12.95
CA HIS A 60 15.52 -11.93 11.53
C HIS A 60 16.71 -11.06 11.10
N ALA A 61 17.46 -10.44 12.03
CA ALA A 61 18.60 -9.57 11.73
C ALA A 61 18.30 -8.48 10.69
N ILE A 62 17.21 -7.73 10.93
CA ILE A 62 16.69 -6.70 10.02
C ILE A 62 17.13 -5.32 10.51
N PRO A 63 18.09 -4.66 9.84
CA PRO A 63 18.40 -3.25 10.10
C PRO A 63 17.34 -2.28 9.58
N GLU A 64 16.63 -2.64 8.51
CA GLU A 64 15.67 -1.75 7.84
C GLU A 64 14.57 -2.55 7.15
N PHE A 65 13.30 -2.17 7.37
CA PHE A 65 12.17 -2.65 6.56
C PHE A 65 11.06 -1.61 6.44
N HIS A 66 10.29 -1.74 5.37
CA HIS A 66 9.18 -0.86 5.05
C HIS A 66 8.02 -1.70 4.54
N LEU A 67 6.88 -1.61 5.22
CA LEU A 67 5.61 -2.20 4.82
C LEU A 67 4.64 -1.05 4.50
N THR A 68 4.02 -1.10 3.32
CA THR A 68 2.90 -0.21 2.99
C THR A 68 1.73 -1.03 2.48
N MET A 69 0.52 -0.63 2.84
CA MET A 69 -0.72 -1.25 2.39
C MET A 69 -1.69 -0.14 2.01
N ASN A 70 -2.03 -0.07 0.73
CA ASN A 70 -2.81 1.05 0.20
C ASN A 70 -4.00 0.56 -0.64
N SER A 71 -5.05 1.37 -0.64
CA SER A 71 -6.24 1.19 -1.47
C SER A 71 -6.48 2.44 -2.32
N GLY A 72 -6.78 2.22 -3.60
CA GLY A 72 -6.97 3.27 -4.59
C GLY A 72 -5.71 3.57 -5.43
N LYS A 73 -5.85 4.52 -6.36
CA LYS A 73 -4.75 4.99 -7.21
C LYS A 73 -4.35 6.40 -6.78
N TRP A 74 -3.07 6.60 -6.47
CA TRP A 74 -2.53 7.94 -6.27
C TRP A 74 -2.57 8.74 -7.58
N ASP A 75 -3.23 9.89 -7.56
CA ASP A 75 -3.27 10.81 -8.70
C ASP A 75 -2.20 11.90 -8.53
N TYR A 76 -1.04 11.68 -9.13
CA TYR A 76 0.08 12.65 -9.10
C TYR A 76 -0.24 13.96 -9.82
N ASP A 77 -1.12 13.94 -10.82
CA ASP A 77 -1.46 15.14 -11.59
C ASP A 77 -2.41 16.05 -10.80
N ARG A 78 -3.25 15.46 -9.94
CA ARG A 78 -4.22 16.17 -9.09
C ARG A 78 -3.71 16.45 -7.67
N TRP A 79 -3.04 15.47 -7.05
CA TRP A 79 -2.62 15.52 -5.64
C TRP A 79 -1.14 15.83 -5.45
N GLY A 80 -0.36 15.93 -6.53
CA GLY A 80 1.08 16.13 -6.47
C GLY A 80 1.80 14.96 -5.80
N TYR A 81 2.97 15.23 -5.22
CA TYR A 81 3.76 14.22 -4.53
C TYR A 81 3.16 13.86 -3.16
N PRO A 82 3.11 12.56 -2.79
CA PRO A 82 2.64 12.13 -1.48
C PRO A 82 3.64 12.54 -0.37
N GLY A 83 3.19 12.51 0.89
CA GLY A 83 4.05 12.86 2.03
C GLY A 83 5.06 11.75 2.29
N GLU A 84 4.57 10.51 2.27
CA GLU A 84 5.39 9.30 2.21
C GLU A 84 5.22 8.67 0.81
N ALA A 85 6.31 8.18 0.22
CA ALA A 85 6.38 7.84 -1.20
C ALA A 85 5.72 6.50 -1.58
N GLY A 86 5.56 5.57 -0.64
CA GLY A 86 5.01 4.23 -0.80
C GLY A 86 3.49 4.24 -0.94
N VAL A 87 2.99 4.79 -2.04
CA VAL A 87 1.56 4.91 -2.35
C VAL A 87 1.06 3.90 -3.40
N GLY A 88 1.89 2.91 -3.74
CA GLY A 88 1.54 1.84 -4.67
C GLY A 88 0.32 1.07 -4.20
N SER A 89 -0.59 0.72 -5.12
CA SER A 89 -1.81 -0.04 -4.79
C SER A 89 -1.49 -1.44 -4.29
N GLY A 90 -2.17 -1.86 -3.23
CA GLY A 90 -1.96 -3.15 -2.58
C GLY A 90 -0.87 -3.08 -1.49
N ALA A 91 -0.31 -4.24 -1.14
CA ALA A 91 0.74 -4.35 -0.15
C ALA A 91 2.13 -4.37 -0.81
N GLU A 92 3.06 -3.56 -0.33
CA GLU A 92 4.47 -3.57 -0.71
C GLU A 92 5.31 -3.75 0.56
N LEU A 93 6.19 -4.75 0.55
CA LEU A 93 7.13 -5.02 1.63
C LEU A 93 8.54 -5.07 1.05
N TRP A 94 9.46 -4.31 1.64
CA TRP A 94 10.88 -4.47 1.36
C TRP A 94 11.72 -4.32 2.61
N ALA A 95 12.84 -5.05 2.65
CA ALA A 95 13.74 -5.08 3.78
C ALA A 95 15.20 -5.25 3.32
N TRP A 96 16.09 -4.52 3.97
CA TRP A 96 17.52 -4.84 3.96
C TRP A 96 17.79 -5.77 5.12
N MET A 97 18.34 -6.95 4.82
CA MET A 97 18.58 -8.00 5.80
C MET A 97 20.06 -8.40 5.78
N GLY A 98 20.61 -8.71 6.95
CA GLY A 98 21.94 -9.33 7.02
C GLY A 98 21.91 -10.74 6.43
N ASP A 99 22.86 -11.06 5.58
CA ASP A 99 23.05 -12.35 4.90
C ASP A 99 24.26 -13.10 5.49
N GLY A 100 24.29 -14.42 5.30
CA GLY A 100 25.32 -15.32 5.84
C GLY A 100 25.03 -15.87 7.25
N ALA A 101 23.76 -15.88 7.68
CA ALA A 101 23.33 -16.56 8.90
C ALA A 101 23.24 -18.08 8.71
N GLN A 102 23.01 -18.84 9.80
CA GLN A 102 22.77 -20.29 9.70
C GLN A 102 21.54 -20.63 8.88
N LYS A 103 20.42 -19.92 9.10
CA LYS A 103 19.24 -19.96 8.23
C LYS A 103 19.43 -19.04 7.03
N SER A 104 19.00 -19.49 5.86
CA SER A 104 19.09 -18.69 4.64
C SER A 104 18.28 -17.39 4.77
N ILE A 105 18.67 -16.38 3.99
CA ILE A 105 17.92 -15.12 3.93
C ILE A 105 16.49 -15.32 3.41
N ASP A 106 16.26 -16.25 2.47
CA ASP A 106 14.93 -16.48 1.90
C ASP A 106 13.99 -17.19 2.89
N GLU A 107 14.51 -18.09 3.72
CA GLU A 107 13.74 -18.68 4.83
C GLU A 107 13.34 -17.62 5.86
N ARG A 108 14.29 -16.76 6.28
CA ARG A 108 13.99 -15.66 7.21
C ARG A 108 13.05 -14.62 6.61
N TRP A 109 13.15 -14.37 5.31
CA TRP A 109 12.23 -13.50 4.58
C TRP A 109 10.80 -14.04 4.63
N LYS A 110 10.63 -15.35 4.41
CA LYS A 110 9.32 -16.02 4.57
C LYS A 110 8.80 -15.99 6.01
N GLU A 111 9.68 -16.21 6.99
CA GLU A 111 9.32 -16.11 8.42
C GLU A 111 8.89 -14.68 8.80
N LEU A 112 9.59 -13.66 8.30
CA LEU A 112 9.23 -12.25 8.47
C LEU A 112 7.83 -11.98 7.91
N GLN A 113 7.56 -12.41 6.68
CA GLN A 113 6.25 -12.24 6.03
C GLN A 113 5.13 -12.87 6.84
N ASN A 114 5.32 -14.09 7.33
CA ASN A 114 4.34 -14.78 8.16
C ASN A 114 4.12 -14.07 9.51
N SER A 115 5.19 -13.57 10.12
CA SER A 115 5.11 -12.81 11.38
C SER A 115 4.37 -11.49 11.21
N LEU A 116 4.64 -10.75 10.13
CA LEU A 116 3.95 -9.51 9.80
C LEU A 116 2.50 -9.76 9.37
N SER A 117 2.24 -10.86 8.66
CA SER A 117 0.89 -11.31 8.30
C SER A 117 0.02 -11.51 9.54
N GLY A 118 0.56 -12.19 10.56
CA GLY A 118 -0.11 -12.36 11.85
C GLY A 118 -0.28 -11.05 12.63
N LEU A 119 0.74 -10.19 12.64
CA LEU A 119 0.71 -8.91 13.36
C LEU A 119 -0.33 -7.94 12.79
N PHE A 120 -0.42 -7.84 11.46
CA PHE A 120 -1.29 -6.88 10.78
C PHE A 120 -2.60 -7.47 10.28
N CYS A 121 -2.85 -8.78 10.46
CA CYS A 121 -4.03 -9.48 9.91
C CYS A 121 -4.15 -9.31 8.39
N ALA A 122 -3.04 -9.46 7.68
CA ALA A 122 -2.94 -9.29 6.22
C ALA A 122 -2.38 -10.56 5.57
N SER A 123 -2.63 -10.80 4.29
CA SER A 123 -2.17 -11.98 3.55
C SER A 123 -0.69 -11.92 3.12
N LEU A 124 0.17 -11.25 3.90
CA LEU A 124 1.57 -11.02 3.55
C LEU A 124 2.38 -12.31 3.40
N GLY A 125 1.96 -13.43 4.02
CA GLY A 125 2.56 -14.75 3.82
C GLY A 125 2.50 -15.26 2.37
N ASN A 126 1.65 -14.66 1.52
CA ASN A 126 1.57 -14.96 0.09
C ASN A 126 2.63 -14.20 -0.73
N MET A 127 3.45 -13.32 -0.13
CA MET A 127 4.59 -12.65 -0.77
C MET A 127 5.77 -13.60 -1.00
N ASP A 128 5.50 -14.84 -1.38
CA ASP A 128 6.48 -15.89 -1.56
C ASP A 128 7.54 -15.56 -2.63
N ASN A 129 8.37 -16.54 -2.96
CA ASN A 129 9.43 -16.38 -3.95
C ASN A 129 8.88 -15.94 -5.33
N LEU A 130 7.61 -16.24 -5.65
CA LEU A 130 6.96 -15.84 -6.90
C LEU A 130 6.75 -14.32 -7.01
N HIS A 131 6.77 -13.62 -5.87
CA HIS A 131 6.55 -12.17 -5.77
C HIS A 131 7.80 -11.41 -5.34
N THR A 132 8.87 -12.12 -4.98
CA THR A 132 10.07 -11.54 -4.38
C THR A 132 11.12 -11.19 -5.43
N THR A 133 11.73 -10.01 -5.29
CA THR A 133 12.74 -9.40 -6.17
C THR A 133 13.78 -8.65 -5.34
N SER A 134 14.87 -8.20 -5.97
CA SER A 134 15.94 -7.42 -5.29
C SER A 134 16.39 -6.17 -6.09
N PRO A 135 15.51 -5.18 -6.31
CA PRO A 135 15.79 -3.96 -7.09
C PRO A 135 16.60 -2.90 -6.30
N THR A 136 17.88 -3.15 -6.07
CA THR A 136 18.75 -2.31 -5.20
C THR A 136 18.91 -0.85 -5.63
N ARG A 137 18.79 -0.54 -6.93
CA ARG A 137 18.90 0.84 -7.44
C ARG A 137 17.72 1.73 -7.05
N ILE A 138 16.53 1.13 -6.91
CA ILE A 138 15.26 1.86 -6.75
C ILE A 138 14.83 1.87 -5.28
N PHE A 139 15.30 0.89 -4.51
CA PHE A 139 15.14 0.81 -3.07
C PHE A 139 16.51 0.81 -2.38
N PRO A 140 17.26 1.94 -2.44
CA PRO A 140 18.48 2.08 -1.66
C PRO A 140 18.13 2.11 -0.16
N PRO A 141 19.09 1.77 0.72
CA PRO A 141 18.86 1.88 2.17
C PRO A 141 18.58 3.35 2.54
N THR A 142 17.52 3.58 3.29
CA THR A 142 17.11 4.89 3.81
C THR A 142 17.74 5.19 5.16
N GLY A 143 18.13 4.16 5.90
CA GLY A 143 18.91 4.24 7.13
C GLY A 143 20.40 3.96 6.90
N HIS A 144 21.12 3.83 8.01
CA HIS A 144 22.47 3.26 7.98
C HIS A 144 22.37 1.75 8.04
N LEU A 145 23.30 1.05 7.37
CA LEU A 145 23.46 -0.39 7.52
C LEU A 145 24.64 -0.67 8.47
N PRO A 146 24.44 -1.45 9.55
CA PRO A 146 25.54 -1.83 10.44
C PRO A 146 26.67 -2.51 9.68
N ARG A 147 27.92 -2.22 10.04
CA ARG A 147 29.08 -2.93 9.46
C ARG A 147 29.04 -4.39 9.90
N LEU A 148 29.00 -5.29 8.94
CA LEU A 148 29.07 -6.72 9.17
C LEU A 148 30.50 -7.22 8.96
N THR A 149 30.93 -8.18 9.77
CA THR A 149 32.21 -8.86 9.59
C THR A 149 32.11 -9.84 8.41
N PRO A 150 33.09 -9.88 7.48
CA PRO A 150 33.12 -10.88 6.43
C PRO A 150 32.99 -12.31 7.02
N PRO A 151 32.24 -13.23 6.38
CA PRO A 151 31.67 -13.18 5.02
C PRO A 151 30.28 -12.53 4.91
N HIS A 152 29.73 -11.97 5.98
CA HIS A 152 28.35 -11.47 6.03
C HIS A 152 28.18 -10.17 5.23
N THR A 153 27.07 -10.05 4.51
CA THR A 153 26.73 -8.86 3.69
C THR A 153 25.28 -8.45 3.91
N HIS A 154 24.83 -7.31 3.39
CA HIS A 154 23.43 -6.93 3.40
C HIS A 154 22.80 -7.19 2.03
N SER A 155 21.59 -7.74 2.02
CA SER A 155 20.86 -8.03 0.80
C SER A 155 19.42 -7.53 0.90
N LEU A 156 18.91 -6.99 -0.20
CA LEU A 156 17.55 -6.48 -0.32
C LEU A 156 16.59 -7.60 -0.68
N ARG A 157 15.43 -7.62 -0.04
CA ARG A 157 14.24 -8.35 -0.49
C ARG A 157 13.09 -7.37 -0.66
N HIS A 158 12.39 -7.47 -1.77
CA HIS A 158 11.26 -6.62 -2.13
C HIS A 158 10.16 -7.49 -2.73
N ALA A 159 8.94 -7.40 -2.20
CA ALA A 159 7.78 -8.09 -2.72
C ALA A 159 6.55 -7.18 -2.73
N THR A 160 5.65 -7.45 -3.68
CA THR A 160 4.42 -6.69 -3.88
C THR A 160 3.24 -7.65 -4.06
N LEU A 161 2.14 -7.40 -3.37
CA LEU A 161 0.85 -8.05 -3.56
C LEU A 161 -0.22 -6.99 -3.90
N PRO A 162 -0.45 -6.72 -5.18
CA PRO A 162 -1.40 -5.67 -5.60
C PRO A 162 -2.85 -5.96 -5.18
N ALA A 163 -3.20 -7.23 -5.02
CA ALA A 163 -4.52 -7.68 -4.59
C ALA A 163 -4.78 -7.45 -3.08
N GLU A 164 -3.73 -7.39 -2.26
CA GLU A 164 -3.82 -7.22 -0.81
C GLU A 164 -4.01 -5.74 -0.46
N ARG A 165 -5.27 -5.30 -0.40
CA ARG A 165 -5.62 -3.93 -0.03
C ARG A 165 -5.70 -3.78 1.48
N VAL A 166 -5.53 -2.55 1.95
CA VAL A 166 -5.76 -2.23 3.36
C VAL A 166 -7.24 -2.39 3.71
N CYS A 167 -7.51 -2.99 4.86
CA CYS A 167 -8.82 -3.28 5.44
C CYS A 167 -8.95 -2.71 6.86
N THR A 168 -10.18 -2.57 7.35
CA THR A 168 -10.46 -2.03 8.69
C THR A 168 -9.82 -2.84 9.83
N GLU A 169 -9.65 -4.14 9.59
CA GLU A 169 -9.03 -5.11 10.46
C GLU A 169 -7.53 -4.84 10.64
N ASN A 170 -6.86 -4.20 9.67
CA ASN A 170 -5.44 -3.84 9.76
C ASN A 170 -5.22 -2.60 10.64
N LEU A 171 -6.21 -1.70 10.73
CA LEU A 171 -6.07 -0.46 11.50
C LEU A 171 -5.99 -0.72 13.01
N THR A 172 -6.74 -1.70 13.52
CA THR A 172 -6.73 -2.04 14.96
C THR A 172 -5.34 -2.48 15.47
N PRO A 173 -4.65 -3.48 14.86
CA PRO A 173 -3.30 -3.84 15.27
C PRO A 173 -2.29 -2.71 15.00
N PHE A 174 -2.46 -1.93 13.92
CA PHE A 174 -1.63 -0.76 13.66
C PHE A 174 -1.69 0.27 14.80
N LEU A 175 -2.89 0.62 15.25
CA LEU A 175 -3.08 1.55 16.38
C LEU A 175 -2.52 1.00 17.69
N LYS A 176 -2.48 -0.33 17.89
CA LYS A 176 -1.87 -0.94 19.08
C LYS A 176 -0.36 -0.75 19.14
N LEU A 177 0.30 -0.44 18.03
CA LEU A 177 1.72 -0.09 18.00
C LEU A 177 1.97 1.33 18.53
N LEU A 178 0.94 2.17 18.61
CA LEU A 178 1.07 3.52 19.12
C LEU A 178 1.01 3.53 20.66
N PRO A 179 1.83 4.34 21.35
CA PRO A 179 1.89 4.33 22.82
C PRO A 179 0.58 4.77 23.48
N CYS A 180 -0.09 5.74 22.89
CA CYS A 180 -1.40 6.23 23.30
C CYS A 180 -2.56 5.55 22.55
N THR A 181 -2.26 4.56 21.70
CA THR A 181 -3.20 3.90 20.80
C THR A 181 -4.03 4.90 19.99
N ALA A 182 -5.37 4.84 20.06
CA ALA A 182 -6.29 5.83 19.50
C ALA A 182 -7.12 6.54 20.58
N ARG A 183 -6.60 6.62 21.82
CA ARG A 183 -7.33 7.24 22.95
C ARG A 183 -6.96 8.71 23.17
N ALA A 184 -5.76 9.11 22.75
CA ALA A 184 -5.23 10.45 22.96
C ALA A 184 -4.39 10.90 21.76
N GLY A 185 -4.19 12.22 21.63
CA GLY A 185 -3.44 12.82 20.55
C GLY A 185 -4.14 12.70 19.19
N ILE A 186 -3.35 12.82 18.13
CA ILE A 186 -3.85 12.88 16.74
C ILE A 186 -4.44 11.54 16.30
N ALA A 187 -3.86 10.41 16.73
CA ALA A 187 -4.41 9.08 16.45
C ALA A 187 -5.86 8.88 16.93
N ALA A 188 -6.36 9.72 17.85
CA ALA A 188 -7.77 9.69 18.23
C ALA A 188 -8.72 10.02 17.06
N LEU A 189 -8.23 10.72 16.02
CA LEU A 189 -8.96 11.03 14.78
C LEU A 189 -9.09 9.81 13.86
N LEU A 190 -8.34 8.73 14.08
CA LEU A 190 -8.29 7.60 13.17
C LEU A 190 -9.53 6.69 13.31
N GLU A 191 -10.69 7.17 12.83
CA GLU A 191 -11.93 6.41 12.74
C GLU A 191 -11.94 5.51 11.48
N PRO A 192 -12.10 4.18 11.63
CA PRO A 192 -12.07 3.26 10.48
C PRO A 192 -13.03 3.65 9.35
N HIS A 193 -14.31 3.88 9.64
CA HIS A 193 -15.30 4.09 8.59
C HIS A 193 -15.04 5.35 7.74
N ARG A 194 -14.42 6.39 8.32
CA ARG A 194 -14.12 7.63 7.60
C ARG A 194 -12.85 7.55 6.77
N ILE A 195 -11.80 6.93 7.30
CA ILE A 195 -10.53 6.78 6.58
C ILE A 195 -10.72 5.88 5.36
N PHE A 196 -11.43 4.77 5.52
CA PHE A 196 -11.59 3.78 4.46
C PHE A 196 -12.62 4.17 3.40
N ASP A 197 -13.40 5.24 3.65
CA ASP A 197 -14.25 5.87 2.64
C ASP A 197 -13.48 6.89 1.77
N ALA A 198 -12.22 7.23 2.10
CA ALA A 198 -11.40 8.18 1.34
C ALA A 198 -11.16 7.74 -0.13
N ASP A 199 -10.97 8.70 -1.03
CA ASP A 199 -10.68 8.45 -2.47
C ASP A 199 -9.40 7.62 -2.65
N TRP A 200 -8.46 7.78 -1.72
CA TRP A 200 -7.27 6.95 -1.56
C TRP A 200 -6.93 6.90 -0.07
N HIS A 201 -6.48 5.76 0.43
CA HIS A 201 -6.01 5.63 1.81
C HIS A 201 -4.95 4.53 1.94
N GLY A 202 -4.10 4.66 2.94
CA GLY A 202 -2.97 3.77 3.14
C GLY A 202 -2.39 3.80 4.55
N LEU A 203 -1.82 2.67 4.94
CA LEU A 203 -1.06 2.50 6.18
C LEU A 203 0.39 2.14 5.84
N GLY A 204 1.35 2.75 6.53
CA GLY A 204 2.77 2.49 6.37
C GLY A 204 3.48 2.25 7.71
N VAL A 205 4.37 1.27 7.73
CA VAL A 205 5.21 0.91 8.87
C VAL A 205 6.64 0.85 8.37
N HIS A 206 7.46 1.77 8.85
CA HIS A 206 8.82 1.94 8.41
C HIS A 206 9.76 1.86 9.59
N VAL A 207 10.73 0.96 9.51
CA VAL A 207 11.79 0.84 10.51
C VAL A 207 13.12 1.02 9.82
N ARG A 208 13.96 1.89 10.37
CA ARG A 208 15.34 2.05 9.94
C ARG A 208 16.27 2.22 11.11
N TRP A 209 17.51 1.77 10.96
CA TRP A 209 18.55 1.99 11.95
C TRP A 209 19.40 3.22 11.61
N LEU A 210 19.68 4.04 12.63
CA LEU A 210 20.54 5.21 12.55
C LEU A 210 21.68 5.05 13.54
N ALA A 211 22.93 5.17 13.07
CA ALA A 211 24.11 4.91 13.89
C ALA A 211 24.21 5.75 15.18
N ARG A 212 23.59 6.94 15.21
CA ARG A 212 23.60 7.84 16.37
C ARG A 212 22.35 7.74 17.26
N SER A 213 21.19 7.48 16.65
CA SER A 213 19.89 7.56 17.32
C SER A 213 19.29 6.20 17.65
N GLY A 214 19.87 5.11 17.17
CA GLY A 214 19.33 3.76 17.31
C GLY A 214 18.29 3.43 16.24
N VAL A 215 17.26 2.67 16.62
CA VAL A 215 16.19 2.25 15.72
C VAL A 215 15.10 3.31 15.69
N GLU A 216 14.74 3.75 14.50
CA GLU A 216 13.64 4.68 14.28
C GLU A 216 12.44 3.93 13.71
N LEU A 217 11.28 4.05 14.36
CA LEU A 217 9.99 3.56 13.88
C LEU A 217 9.16 4.74 13.40
N THR A 218 8.73 4.69 12.14
CA THR A 218 7.80 5.65 11.56
C THR A 218 6.53 4.92 11.15
N LEU A 219 5.40 5.32 11.75
CA LEU A 219 4.07 4.82 11.42
C LEU A 219 3.35 5.92 10.64
N THR A 220 2.85 5.59 9.45
CA THR A 220 2.17 6.56 8.59
C THR A 220 0.75 6.14 8.31
N VAL A 221 -0.18 7.09 8.38
CA VAL A 221 -1.53 6.94 7.85
C VAL A 221 -1.76 8.06 6.87
N GLN A 222 -2.02 7.71 5.62
CA GLN A 222 -2.28 8.70 4.58
C GLN A 222 -3.70 8.48 4.05
N ALA A 223 -4.47 9.54 3.86
CA ALA A 223 -5.81 9.48 3.31
C ALA A 223 -6.12 10.74 2.49
N VAL A 224 -6.95 10.59 1.47
CA VAL A 224 -7.37 11.63 0.52
C VAL A 224 -8.88 11.80 0.63
N LEU A 225 -9.33 12.79 1.41
CA LEU A 225 -10.72 12.98 1.80
C LEU A 225 -11.35 14.15 1.05
N ASP A 226 -12.46 13.95 0.33
CA ASP A 226 -13.22 15.04 -0.28
C ASP A 226 -14.27 15.61 0.69
N PRO A 227 -14.12 16.85 1.19
CA PRO A 227 -15.10 17.47 2.09
C PRO A 227 -16.47 17.74 1.44
N VAL A 228 -16.54 17.87 0.11
CA VAL A 228 -17.81 18.11 -0.59
C VAL A 228 -18.66 16.86 -0.62
N ARG A 229 -18.03 15.69 -0.72
CA ARG A 229 -18.71 14.39 -0.72
C ARG A 229 -19.36 14.09 0.65
N THR A 230 -18.74 14.55 1.73
CA THR A 230 -19.22 14.37 3.10
C THR A 230 -20.22 15.43 3.56
N SER A 231 -20.27 16.59 2.90
CA SER A 231 -21.21 17.67 3.23
C SER A 231 -22.56 17.50 2.52
N ALA A 232 -23.65 17.36 3.30
CA ALA A 232 -25.01 17.27 2.76
C ALA A 232 -25.41 18.48 1.89
N GLU A 233 -24.84 19.64 2.21
CA GLU A 233 -25.05 20.90 1.48
C GLU A 233 -23.95 21.20 0.44
N ARG A 234 -23.07 20.22 0.15
CA ARG A 234 -21.91 20.37 -0.76
C ARG A 234 -21.00 21.56 -0.40
N ARG A 235 -20.94 21.90 0.89
CA ARG A 235 -20.06 22.97 1.37
C ARG A 235 -18.61 22.50 1.36
N ARG A 236 -17.70 23.46 1.23
CA ARG A 236 -16.25 23.24 1.22
C ARG A 236 -15.60 23.53 2.57
N ASP A 237 -16.37 24.02 3.54
CA ASP A 237 -15.89 24.18 4.90
C ASP A 237 -15.70 22.81 5.54
N TRP A 238 -14.63 22.67 6.30
CA TRP A 238 -14.32 21.43 6.98
C TRP A 238 -13.85 21.70 8.41
N THR A 239 -14.14 20.72 9.24
CA THR A 239 -13.68 20.61 10.63
C THR A 239 -13.05 19.24 10.81
N LEU A 240 -12.23 19.06 11.84
CA LEU A 240 -11.73 17.72 12.17
C LEU A 240 -12.87 16.72 12.40
N ARG A 241 -13.98 17.18 12.99
CA ARG A 241 -15.19 16.37 13.19
C ARG A 241 -15.87 16.00 11.88
N SER A 242 -15.97 16.91 10.91
CA SER A 242 -16.62 16.58 9.63
C SER A 242 -15.77 15.65 8.76
N LEU A 243 -14.44 15.75 8.84
CA LEU A 243 -13.52 14.89 8.08
C LEU A 243 -13.37 13.50 8.69
N PHE A 244 -13.23 13.42 10.02
CA PHE A 244 -12.84 12.19 10.72
C PHE A 244 -13.93 11.62 11.64
N ASP A 245 -15.10 12.27 11.74
CA ASP A 245 -16.18 11.96 12.70
C ASP A 245 -15.74 11.97 14.17
N ARG A 246 -14.55 12.51 14.44
CA ARG A 246 -13.91 12.53 15.74
C ARG A 246 -13.23 13.86 16.00
N THR A 247 -12.92 14.10 17.27
CA THR A 247 -12.18 15.27 17.74
C THR A 247 -11.03 14.78 18.61
N ILE A 248 -9.97 15.58 18.74
CA ILE A 248 -8.83 15.23 19.60
C ILE A 248 -9.23 15.56 21.05
N PRO A 249 -9.39 14.55 21.93
CA PRO A 249 -9.94 14.79 23.26
C PRO A 249 -8.93 15.42 24.23
N HIS A 250 -7.68 14.95 24.20
CA HIS A 250 -6.57 15.43 25.01
C HIS A 250 -5.23 15.05 24.36
N ALA A 251 -4.16 15.74 24.73
CA ALA A 251 -2.81 15.48 24.26
C ALA A 251 -2.30 14.10 24.73
N CYS A 252 -1.44 13.46 23.93
CA CYS A 252 -0.74 12.25 24.35
C CYS A 252 0.46 12.62 25.24
N HIS A 253 0.40 12.33 26.54
CA HIS A 253 1.44 12.73 27.51
C HIS A 253 2.84 12.15 27.23
N ILE A 254 2.93 11.05 26.46
CA ILE A 254 4.20 10.41 26.09
C ILE A 254 4.86 11.13 24.89
N ALA A 255 4.07 11.87 24.10
CA ALA A 255 4.57 12.56 22.92
C ALA A 255 5.39 13.80 23.32
N SER A 256 6.62 13.91 22.80
CA SER A 256 7.46 15.11 22.99
C SER A 256 7.07 16.26 22.06
N SER A 257 6.32 15.98 21.00
CA SER A 257 5.73 16.99 20.11
C SER A 257 4.51 16.39 19.42
N SER A 258 3.46 17.19 19.23
CA SER A 258 2.26 16.81 18.51
C SER A 258 1.74 17.99 17.73
N VAL A 259 1.93 17.95 16.41
CA VAL A 259 1.73 19.13 15.57
C VAL A 259 0.79 18.81 14.41
N VAL A 260 -0.15 19.72 14.14
CA VAL A 260 -0.98 19.70 12.94
C VAL A 260 -0.47 20.79 12.00
N ARG A 261 -0.07 20.40 10.79
CA ARG A 261 0.37 21.28 9.72
C ARG A 261 -0.69 21.33 8.64
N ILE A 262 -1.09 22.53 8.23
CA ILE A 262 -2.04 22.75 7.14
C ILE A 262 -1.29 23.51 6.05
N MET A 263 -1.20 22.94 4.85
CA MET A 263 -0.63 23.65 3.71
C MET A 263 -1.58 24.77 3.28
N LEU A 264 -1.06 26.00 3.28
CA LEU A 264 -1.76 27.17 2.80
C LEU A 264 -1.55 27.30 1.28
N PRO A 265 -2.56 27.76 0.54
CA PRO A 265 -2.39 28.00 -0.88
C PRO A 265 -1.42 29.16 -1.13
N SER A 266 -0.60 29.05 -2.18
CA SER A 266 0.49 29.98 -2.49
C SER A 266 0.06 31.32 -3.10
N SER A 267 -1.22 31.53 -3.37
CA SER A 267 -1.71 32.77 -3.97
C SER A 267 -1.99 33.85 -2.91
N SER A 268 -1.45 35.04 -3.16
CA SER A 268 -1.57 36.28 -2.39
C SER A 268 -2.97 36.95 -2.46
N GLU A 269 -4.04 36.19 -2.67
CA GLU A 269 -5.41 36.71 -2.59
C GLU A 269 -5.84 36.79 -1.12
N VAL A 270 -5.93 38.02 -0.61
CA VAL A 270 -6.42 38.34 0.73
C VAL A 270 -7.85 37.82 0.89
N GLY A 271 -8.08 36.89 1.81
CA GLY A 271 -9.41 36.32 2.12
C GLY A 271 -9.71 34.95 1.49
N ALA A 272 -8.76 34.34 0.76
CA ALA A 272 -9.01 33.04 0.12
C ALA A 272 -9.21 31.86 1.09
N TYR A 273 -8.81 32.01 2.35
CA TYR A 273 -9.09 31.05 3.41
C TYR A 273 -9.32 31.75 4.75
N THR A 274 -10.07 31.10 5.63
CA THR A 274 -10.26 31.51 7.02
C THR A 274 -10.04 30.30 7.90
N LEU A 275 -8.99 30.34 8.73
CA LEU A 275 -8.68 29.32 9.71
C LEU A 275 -9.12 29.80 11.09
N THR A 276 -9.89 28.97 11.80
CA THR A 276 -10.24 29.21 13.20
C THR A 276 -9.94 27.95 14.01
N PRO A 277 -9.17 28.04 15.11
CA PRO A 277 -8.48 29.22 15.65
C PRO A 277 -7.31 29.69 14.76
N GLU A 278 -6.82 30.91 15.00
CA GLU A 278 -5.62 31.43 14.32
C GLU A 278 -4.41 30.53 14.61
N PRO A 279 -3.53 30.30 13.63
CA PRO A 279 -2.35 29.44 13.81
C PRO A 279 -1.33 30.08 14.75
N GLU A 280 -0.68 29.25 15.58
CA GLU A 280 0.33 29.72 16.53
C GLU A 280 1.62 30.17 15.82
N THR A 281 1.96 29.51 14.72
CA THR A 281 3.09 29.88 13.86
C THR A 281 2.72 29.70 12.38
N LEU A 282 3.10 30.69 11.58
CA LEU A 282 3.13 30.60 10.13
C LEU A 282 4.58 30.29 9.74
N ASP A 283 4.80 29.13 9.11
CA ASP A 283 6.10 28.84 8.52
C ASP A 283 6.18 29.49 7.14
N ASP A 284 6.64 30.75 7.13
CA ASP A 284 6.69 31.61 5.93
C ASP A 284 7.56 31.04 4.80
N GLN A 285 8.49 30.12 5.09
CA GLN A 285 9.36 29.51 4.07
C GLN A 285 8.71 28.32 3.36
N ALA A 286 7.75 27.66 4.00
CA ALA A 286 7.13 26.43 3.51
C ALA A 286 5.61 26.56 3.26
N GLY A 287 4.99 27.68 3.66
CA GLY A 287 3.58 27.96 3.43
C GLY A 287 2.65 27.08 4.27
N PHE A 288 3.05 26.73 5.51
CA PHE A 288 2.23 25.92 6.41
C PHE A 288 1.72 26.72 7.61
N ALA A 289 0.44 26.54 7.94
CA ALA A 289 -0.13 26.91 9.22
C ALA A 289 0.09 25.77 10.23
N VAL A 290 0.74 26.07 11.35
CA VAL A 290 1.17 25.07 12.32
C VAL A 290 0.43 25.25 13.64
N TYR A 291 -0.10 24.15 14.17
CA TYR A 291 -0.77 24.10 15.47
C TYR A 291 -0.11 23.07 16.37
N ASP A 292 0.40 23.48 17.52
CA ASP A 292 0.87 22.55 18.55
C ASP A 292 -0.30 22.05 19.39
N LEU A 293 -0.30 20.75 19.71
CA LEU A 293 -1.31 20.06 20.49
C LEU A 293 -0.78 19.60 21.85
N THR A 294 0.46 19.93 22.21
CA THR A 294 1.08 19.51 23.46
C THR A 294 0.48 20.18 24.71
N ASN A 295 -0.03 21.42 24.59
CA ASN A 295 -0.41 22.25 25.74
C ASN A 295 -1.90 22.66 25.82
N GLY A 296 -2.80 22.16 24.96
CA GLY A 296 -4.18 22.67 24.91
C GLY A 296 -5.27 21.69 24.47
N GLU A 297 -6.50 21.96 24.92
CA GLU A 297 -7.74 21.32 24.44
C GLU A 297 -8.06 21.77 23.01
N CYS A 298 -8.01 20.85 22.06
CA CYS A 298 -8.29 21.13 20.65
C CYS A 298 -9.80 20.99 20.37
N THR A 299 -10.62 21.89 20.93
CA THR A 299 -12.06 21.89 20.68
C THR A 299 -12.40 22.73 19.45
N GLN A 300 -12.84 22.03 18.39
CA GLN A 300 -13.48 22.55 17.18
C GLN A 300 -12.68 23.57 16.35
N LYS A 301 -11.72 23.05 15.57
CA LYS A 301 -11.13 23.82 14.47
C LYS A 301 -12.09 23.86 13.29
N ARG A 302 -12.55 25.05 12.90
CA ARG A 302 -13.34 25.28 11.69
C ARG A 302 -12.49 26.00 10.68
N SER A 303 -12.47 25.49 9.46
CA SER A 303 -11.75 26.11 8.36
C SER A 303 -12.69 26.27 7.18
N THR A 304 -12.63 27.45 6.57
CA THR A 304 -13.40 27.81 5.38
C THR A 304 -12.39 28.14 4.30
N PHE A 305 -12.32 27.35 3.24
CA PHE A 305 -11.50 27.64 2.08
C PHE A 305 -12.40 28.15 0.95
N GLN A 306 -12.13 29.35 0.45
CA GLN A 306 -12.62 29.77 -0.86
C GLN A 306 -11.72 29.18 -1.95
N ALA A 307 -12.33 28.91 -3.10
CA ALA A 307 -11.71 28.18 -4.20
C ALA A 307 -10.42 28.87 -4.65
N LEU A 308 -9.31 28.14 -4.66
CA LEU A 308 -8.10 28.59 -5.35
C LEU A 308 -7.65 27.54 -6.35
N ASP A 309 -7.22 28.01 -7.50
CA ASP A 309 -6.95 27.15 -8.63
C ASP A 309 -5.48 26.66 -8.58
N VAL A 310 -5.08 25.98 -7.50
CA VAL A 310 -3.69 25.52 -7.31
C VAL A 310 -3.46 24.22 -8.06
N SER A 311 -2.88 24.30 -9.26
CA SER A 311 -2.38 23.15 -10.02
C SER A 311 -0.96 22.83 -9.55
N SER A 312 -0.81 21.84 -8.66
CA SER A 312 0.49 21.20 -8.44
C SER A 312 0.59 19.99 -9.37
N LEU A 313 0.83 20.23 -10.67
CA LEU A 313 1.24 19.15 -11.56
C LEU A 313 2.54 18.55 -10.99
N ALA A 314 2.57 17.23 -10.81
CA ALA A 314 3.83 16.54 -10.55
C ALA A 314 4.80 16.78 -11.72
N ASP A 315 6.10 16.69 -11.43
CA ASP A 315 7.15 16.95 -12.42
C ASP A 315 7.05 15.98 -13.61
N LEU A 316 6.61 14.75 -13.35
CA LEU A 316 6.35 13.71 -14.33
C LEU A 316 4.90 13.21 -14.22
N SER A 317 4.20 13.14 -15.36
CA SER A 317 2.91 12.44 -15.49
C SER A 317 3.14 11.11 -16.19
N ILE A 318 2.68 10.01 -15.58
CA ILE A 318 2.95 8.66 -16.07
C ILE A 318 1.65 7.86 -16.19
N ARG A 319 1.41 7.30 -17.37
CA ARG A 319 0.27 6.43 -17.65
C ARG A 319 0.75 5.09 -18.18
N ARG A 320 0.47 4.04 -17.44
CA ARG A 320 0.79 2.65 -17.79
C ARG A 320 -0.48 1.91 -18.16
N THR A 321 -0.47 1.19 -19.29
CA THR A 321 -1.62 0.44 -19.80
C THR A 321 -1.17 -0.86 -20.44
N LEU A 322 -1.97 -1.93 -20.31
CA LEU A 322 -1.81 -3.16 -21.07
C LEU A 322 -2.86 -3.19 -22.19
N LYS A 323 -2.41 -3.12 -23.44
CA LYS A 323 -3.25 -3.09 -24.64
C LYS A 323 -3.35 -4.49 -25.26
N GLY A 324 -4.43 -4.73 -26.00
CA GLY A 324 -4.66 -5.94 -26.78
C GLY A 324 -5.66 -6.89 -26.12
N SER A 325 -6.60 -7.40 -26.92
CA SER A 325 -7.67 -8.30 -26.51
C SER A 325 -7.31 -9.79 -26.60
N SER A 326 -6.11 -10.12 -27.07
CA SER A 326 -5.67 -11.50 -27.18
C SER A 326 -5.47 -12.13 -25.81
N GLN A 327 -5.86 -13.40 -25.65
CA GLN A 327 -5.61 -14.18 -24.44
C GLN A 327 -4.17 -14.69 -24.35
N THR A 328 -3.39 -14.64 -25.44
CA THR A 328 -2.01 -15.14 -25.50
C THR A 328 -0.96 -14.03 -25.56
N HIS A 329 -1.33 -12.84 -26.03
CA HIS A 329 -0.41 -11.73 -26.24
C HIS A 329 -1.01 -10.40 -25.78
N GLY A 330 -0.15 -9.47 -25.41
CA GLY A 330 -0.51 -8.09 -25.10
C GLY A 330 0.60 -7.13 -25.46
N VAL A 331 0.33 -5.84 -25.35
CA VAL A 331 1.31 -4.77 -25.53
C VAL A 331 1.27 -3.87 -24.30
N LEU A 332 2.32 -3.91 -23.50
CA LEU A 332 2.55 -2.95 -22.43
C LEU A 332 2.91 -1.60 -23.06
N SER A 333 2.16 -0.56 -22.73
CA SER A 333 2.34 0.80 -23.23
C SER A 333 2.41 1.77 -22.06
N ILE A 334 3.53 2.49 -21.98
CA ILE A 334 3.80 3.49 -20.94
C ILE A 334 3.97 4.83 -21.63
N VAL A 335 3.22 5.83 -21.18
CA VAL A 335 3.30 7.20 -21.65
C VAL A 335 3.83 8.04 -20.50
N ILE A 336 4.96 8.71 -20.71
CA ILE A 336 5.67 9.50 -19.70
C ILE A 336 5.76 10.92 -20.24
N ARG A 337 5.19 11.89 -19.52
CA ARG A 337 5.23 13.30 -19.88
C ARG A 337 6.07 14.06 -18.87
N ASN A 338 7.03 14.84 -19.36
CA ASN A 338 7.75 15.80 -18.55
C ASN A 338 6.99 17.13 -18.53
N ASN A 339 6.66 17.63 -17.35
CA ASN A 339 6.00 18.92 -17.17
C ASN A 339 6.99 20.05 -16.88
N GLN A 340 8.28 19.73 -16.73
CA GLN A 340 9.34 20.68 -16.41
C GLN A 340 10.09 21.13 -17.68
N PRO A 341 10.65 22.36 -17.67
CA PRO A 341 11.48 22.89 -18.74
C PRO A 341 12.93 22.36 -18.72
N VAL A 342 13.19 21.30 -17.94
CA VAL A 342 14.50 20.67 -17.79
C VAL A 342 14.36 19.17 -18.00
N THR A 343 15.38 18.52 -18.57
CA THR A 343 15.42 17.07 -18.73
C THR A 343 15.36 16.38 -17.37
N ILE A 344 14.45 15.43 -17.20
CA ILE A 344 14.36 14.63 -15.98
C ILE A 344 14.93 13.24 -16.27
N ARG A 345 15.96 12.87 -15.52
CA ARG A 345 16.49 11.51 -15.52
C ARG A 345 15.78 10.69 -14.45
N THR A 346 15.20 9.56 -14.82
CA THR A 346 14.46 8.69 -13.89
C THR A 346 14.87 7.23 -14.04
N HIS A 347 15.01 6.54 -12.92
CA HIS A 347 15.05 5.08 -12.90
C HIS A 347 13.65 4.52 -13.14
N TYR A 348 13.57 3.39 -13.83
CA TYR A 348 12.35 2.66 -14.15
C TYR A 348 12.45 1.24 -13.62
N LEU A 349 11.47 0.82 -12.83
CA LEU A 349 11.27 -0.55 -12.35
C LEU A 349 10.01 -1.12 -12.97
N GLU A 350 10.10 -2.32 -13.51
CA GLU A 350 8.94 -3.11 -13.89
C GLU A 350 9.13 -4.55 -13.44
N THR A 351 8.15 -5.04 -12.68
CA THR A 351 8.11 -6.41 -12.18
C THR A 351 6.93 -7.11 -12.84
N MET A 352 7.13 -8.31 -13.37
CA MET A 352 6.03 -9.13 -13.89
C MET A 352 6.05 -10.52 -13.29
N PRO A 353 4.89 -11.05 -12.87
CA PRO A 353 4.78 -12.44 -12.45
C PRO A 353 5.15 -13.38 -13.60
N TRP A 354 5.56 -14.60 -13.28
CA TRP A 354 6.11 -15.56 -14.25
C TRP A 354 5.14 -15.94 -15.39
N HIS A 355 3.85 -15.75 -15.20
CA HIS A 355 2.83 -16.01 -16.22
C HIS A 355 2.65 -14.85 -17.23
N VAL A 356 3.40 -13.76 -17.08
CA VAL A 356 3.51 -12.67 -18.08
C VAL A 356 4.98 -12.47 -18.43
N GLU A 357 5.33 -12.76 -19.67
CA GLU A 357 6.72 -12.68 -20.13
C GLU A 357 6.95 -11.54 -21.11
N PHE A 358 8.10 -10.88 -21.02
CA PHE A 358 8.47 -9.81 -21.93
C PHE A 358 9.13 -10.30 -23.22
N PHE A 359 8.73 -9.70 -24.34
CA PHE A 359 9.46 -9.80 -25.60
C PHE A 359 10.37 -8.59 -25.79
N LEU A 360 11.52 -8.60 -25.12
CA LEU A 360 12.46 -7.46 -25.08
C LEU A 360 12.89 -6.96 -26.47
N HIS A 361 12.98 -7.84 -27.48
CA HIS A 361 13.29 -7.46 -28.86
C HIS A 361 12.24 -6.54 -29.51
N THR A 362 11.05 -6.40 -28.89
CA THR A 362 9.97 -5.52 -29.33
C THR A 362 9.91 -4.21 -28.56
N LEU A 363 10.82 -4.00 -27.60
CA LEU A 363 10.94 -2.75 -26.86
C LEU A 363 11.21 -1.62 -27.85
N ARG A 364 10.35 -0.60 -27.84
CA ARG A 364 10.48 0.61 -28.64
C ARG A 364 10.12 1.82 -27.79
N VAL A 365 10.95 2.85 -27.87
CA VAL A 365 10.73 4.16 -27.29
C VAL A 365 10.56 5.15 -28.44
N SER A 366 9.48 5.92 -28.38
CA SER A 366 9.20 6.96 -29.35
C SER A 366 8.93 8.29 -28.65
N CYS A 367 9.38 9.40 -29.23
CA CYS A 367 9.06 10.74 -28.75
C CYS A 367 7.64 11.16 -29.18
N GLY A 368 7.18 12.33 -28.74
CA GLY A 368 5.79 12.79 -28.96
C GLY A 368 5.45 12.99 -30.44
N ASP A 369 6.45 13.23 -31.28
CA ASP A 369 6.35 13.35 -32.73
C ASP A 369 6.39 12.00 -33.48
N GLY A 370 6.55 10.88 -32.76
CA GLY A 370 6.65 9.53 -33.31
C GLY A 370 8.04 9.13 -33.79
N THR A 371 9.06 9.98 -33.60
CA THR A 371 10.45 9.63 -33.90
C THR A 371 10.97 8.54 -32.96
N ASN A 372 11.90 7.71 -33.44
CA ASN A 372 12.54 6.71 -32.59
C ASN A 372 13.48 7.39 -31.59
N CYS A 373 13.24 7.16 -30.31
CA CYS A 373 13.98 7.70 -29.18
C CYS A 373 14.54 6.60 -28.26
N ASP A 374 14.85 5.43 -28.82
CA ASP A 374 15.43 4.27 -28.11
C ASP A 374 16.72 4.63 -27.36
N TYR A 375 17.50 5.62 -27.85
CA TYR A 375 18.73 6.10 -27.21
C TYR A 375 18.51 6.72 -25.81
N LEU A 376 17.28 7.13 -25.49
CA LEU A 376 16.91 7.67 -24.17
C LEU A 376 16.69 6.56 -23.13
N PHE A 377 16.64 5.29 -23.55
CA PHE A 377 16.49 4.12 -22.68
C PHE A 377 17.85 3.44 -22.49
N THR A 378 18.47 3.66 -21.33
CA THR A 378 19.84 3.25 -21.04
C THR A 378 19.94 2.37 -19.79
N ASN A 379 21.10 1.72 -19.59
CA ASN A 379 21.40 0.91 -18.40
C ASN A 379 20.34 -0.15 -18.09
N MET A 380 19.85 -0.85 -19.12
CA MET A 380 18.86 -1.92 -18.97
C MET A 380 19.47 -3.14 -18.29
N THR A 381 18.90 -3.56 -17.18
CA THR A 381 19.15 -4.85 -16.54
C THR A 381 17.87 -5.66 -16.50
N TYR A 382 17.93 -6.91 -16.95
CA TYR A 382 16.78 -7.79 -16.99
C TYR A 382 17.09 -9.12 -16.32
N THR A 383 16.26 -9.50 -15.36
CA THR A 383 16.22 -10.84 -14.80
C THR A 383 14.97 -11.53 -15.31
N PRO A 384 15.08 -12.62 -16.09
CA PRO A 384 13.92 -13.33 -16.62
C PRO A 384 13.13 -14.01 -15.49
N SER A 385 11.82 -14.11 -15.69
CA SER A 385 10.98 -14.94 -14.84
C SER A 385 11.31 -16.41 -15.00
N GLN A 386 11.21 -17.15 -13.90
CA GLN A 386 11.23 -18.61 -13.93
C GLN A 386 9.83 -19.13 -13.56
N PRO A 387 9.24 -20.03 -14.38
CA PRO A 387 7.94 -20.61 -14.08
C PRO A 387 7.89 -21.18 -12.67
N HIS A 388 6.88 -20.78 -11.91
CA HIS A 388 6.65 -21.25 -10.52
C HIS A 388 7.82 -21.00 -9.55
N ALA A 389 8.72 -20.05 -9.85
CA ALA A 389 9.86 -19.75 -9.00
C ALA A 389 10.02 -18.25 -8.69
N ASN A 390 10.38 -17.43 -9.67
CA ASN A 390 10.63 -15.99 -9.45
C ASN A 390 10.02 -15.13 -10.57
N PRO A 391 9.62 -13.88 -10.25
CA PRO A 391 9.10 -12.95 -11.24
C PRO A 391 10.21 -12.41 -12.14
N ALA A 392 9.81 -11.83 -13.26
CA ALA A 392 10.69 -11.07 -14.14
C ALA A 392 10.92 -9.67 -13.56
N LEU A 393 12.16 -9.18 -13.64
CA LEU A 393 12.57 -7.87 -13.17
C LEU A 393 13.24 -7.11 -14.31
N LEU A 394 12.67 -5.99 -14.72
CA LEU A 394 13.24 -5.07 -15.70
C LEU A 394 13.58 -3.76 -14.99
N GLN A 395 14.84 -3.35 -15.05
CA GLN A 395 15.28 -2.03 -14.58
C GLN A 395 15.98 -1.30 -15.70
N ALA A 396 15.75 0.00 -15.81
CA ALA A 396 16.45 0.85 -16.76
C ALA A 396 16.52 2.29 -16.26
N THR A 397 17.26 3.13 -16.98
CA THR A 397 17.29 4.58 -16.78
C THR A 397 16.74 5.26 -18.02
N LEU A 398 15.78 6.15 -17.81
CA LEU A 398 15.11 6.92 -18.84
C LEU A 398 15.50 8.39 -18.71
N GLU A 399 15.84 9.00 -19.83
CA GLU A 399 16.05 10.44 -19.93
C GLU A 399 14.84 11.07 -20.63
N VAL A 400 14.02 11.81 -19.89
CA VAL A 400 12.79 12.43 -20.39
C VAL A 400 13.07 13.89 -20.74
N PRO A 401 13.08 14.28 -22.03
CA PRO A 401 13.42 15.65 -22.43
C PRO A 401 12.44 16.70 -21.90
N PRO A 402 12.80 17.99 -21.91
CA PRO A 402 11.97 19.09 -21.41
C PRO A 402 10.62 19.17 -22.14
N LEU A 403 9.52 19.30 -21.40
CA LEU A 403 8.15 19.49 -21.93
C LEU A 403 7.69 18.45 -22.98
N GLU A 404 8.40 17.34 -23.08
CA GLU A 404 8.23 16.28 -24.08
C GLU A 404 7.44 15.10 -23.51
N THR A 405 6.91 14.27 -24.43
CA THR A 405 6.20 13.03 -24.06
C THR A 405 6.89 11.84 -24.69
N LEU A 406 7.31 10.88 -23.87
CA LEU A 406 7.86 9.61 -24.31
C LEU A 406 6.81 8.50 -24.28
N HIS A 407 6.80 7.71 -25.34
CA HIS A 407 5.97 6.52 -25.51
C HIS A 407 6.85 5.28 -25.53
N LEU A 408 6.82 4.51 -24.45
CA LEU A 408 7.46 3.21 -24.36
C LEU A 408 6.44 2.11 -24.67
N SER A 409 6.82 1.17 -25.54
CA SER A 409 5.99 0.03 -25.92
C SER A 409 6.79 -1.26 -25.89
N LEU A 410 6.18 -2.33 -25.38
CA LEU A 410 6.80 -3.64 -25.23
C LEU A 410 5.73 -4.72 -25.36
N ARG A 411 5.92 -5.72 -26.22
CA ARG A 411 5.00 -6.86 -26.31
C ARG A 411 5.23 -7.81 -25.14
N VAL A 412 4.14 -8.40 -24.66
CA VAL A 412 4.14 -9.41 -23.61
C VAL A 412 3.42 -10.67 -24.09
N ARG A 413 3.87 -11.82 -23.60
CA ARG A 413 3.20 -13.11 -23.74
C ARG A 413 2.47 -13.45 -22.45
N LYS A 414 1.25 -13.95 -22.58
CA LYS A 414 0.42 -14.46 -21.49
C LYS A 414 0.51 -15.99 -21.50
N VAL A 415 0.95 -16.58 -20.40
CA VAL A 415 1.14 -18.03 -20.27
C VAL A 415 -0.18 -18.70 -19.89
N PHE A 416 -0.44 -19.89 -20.45
CA PHE A 416 -1.58 -20.71 -20.04
C PHE A 416 -1.30 -21.36 -18.68
N LEU A 417 -2.23 -21.16 -17.76
CA LEU A 417 -2.15 -21.74 -16.42
C LEU A 417 -2.89 -23.07 -16.37
N ARG A 418 -2.50 -23.92 -15.41
CA ARG A 418 -3.27 -25.11 -15.04
C ARG A 418 -4.51 -24.70 -14.26
N TYR A 419 -5.57 -25.52 -14.30
CA TYR A 419 -6.81 -25.20 -13.60
C TYR A 419 -6.62 -24.96 -12.09
N THR A 420 -5.66 -25.64 -11.47
CA THR A 420 -5.32 -25.50 -10.03
C THR A 420 -4.56 -24.23 -9.70
N GLU A 421 -4.04 -23.52 -10.70
CA GLU A 421 -3.21 -22.33 -10.53
C GLU A 421 -4.02 -21.04 -10.59
N HIS A 422 -5.28 -21.11 -11.05
CA HIS A 422 -6.17 -19.95 -11.05
C HIS A 422 -6.59 -19.59 -9.62
N PRO A 423 -6.67 -18.28 -9.29
CA PRO A 423 -7.26 -17.84 -8.03
C PRO A 423 -8.76 -18.17 -7.97
N PRO A 424 -9.36 -18.15 -6.77
CA PRO A 424 -10.80 -18.10 -6.64
C PRO A 424 -11.35 -16.93 -7.48
N ASP A 425 -12.34 -17.21 -8.33
CA ASP A 425 -12.83 -16.30 -9.38
C ASP A 425 -11.79 -15.93 -10.45
N ALA A 426 -11.45 -16.93 -11.27
CA ALA A 426 -10.54 -16.78 -12.41
C ALA A 426 -10.98 -15.71 -13.43
N GLN A 427 -12.28 -15.41 -13.50
CA GLN A 427 -12.86 -14.49 -14.48
C GLN A 427 -12.55 -13.02 -14.18
N ARG A 428 -12.20 -12.69 -12.93
CA ARG A 428 -11.70 -11.37 -12.54
C ARG A 428 -10.38 -11.02 -13.25
N GLY A 429 -9.54 -12.01 -13.53
CA GLY A 429 -8.17 -11.81 -14.03
C GLY A 429 -7.13 -11.66 -12.91
N TRP A 430 -5.89 -11.39 -13.31
CA TRP A 430 -4.72 -11.35 -12.43
C TRP A 430 -4.20 -9.92 -12.25
N ASP A 431 -3.96 -9.51 -11.00
CA ASP A 431 -3.38 -8.20 -10.73
C ASP A 431 -1.87 -8.19 -11.02
N LEU A 432 -1.42 -7.24 -11.82
CA LEU A 432 -0.01 -6.98 -12.11
C LEU A 432 0.48 -5.81 -11.25
N PRO A 433 1.68 -5.91 -10.67
CA PRO A 433 2.21 -4.85 -9.81
C PRO A 433 2.41 -3.55 -10.57
N PRO A 434 2.36 -2.41 -9.86
CA PRO A 434 2.68 -1.12 -10.43
C PRO A 434 4.16 -1.04 -10.80
N ALA A 435 4.47 -0.41 -11.94
CA ALA A 435 5.81 0.06 -12.24
C ALA A 435 6.19 1.24 -11.34
N VAL A 436 7.47 1.36 -11.00
CA VAL A 436 8.01 2.41 -10.11
C VAL A 436 8.99 3.28 -10.89
N PHE A 437 8.84 4.59 -10.76
CA PHE A 437 9.74 5.59 -11.33
C PHE A 437 10.37 6.42 -10.21
N VAL A 438 11.69 6.61 -10.27
CA VAL A 438 12.43 7.38 -9.27
C VAL A 438 13.34 8.39 -9.97
N PRO A 439 13.07 9.70 -9.86
CA PRO A 439 13.97 10.73 -10.38
C PRO A 439 15.35 10.61 -9.72
N VAL A 440 16.41 10.65 -10.53
CA VAL A 440 17.79 10.46 -10.05
C VAL A 440 18.19 11.56 -9.07
N ASP A 441 17.74 12.79 -9.30
CA ASP A 441 18.04 13.95 -8.44
C ASP A 441 17.24 13.95 -7.13
N ALA A 442 16.20 13.12 -7.03
CA ALA A 442 15.33 13.03 -5.86
C ALA A 442 15.03 11.55 -5.52
N PRO A 443 16.02 10.80 -5.00
CA PRO A 443 15.90 9.35 -4.77
C PRO A 443 14.80 8.97 -3.77
N HIS A 444 14.35 9.92 -2.94
CA HIS A 444 13.25 9.72 -1.99
C HIS A 444 11.86 9.88 -2.62
N ARG A 445 11.75 10.45 -3.83
CA ARG A 445 10.48 10.60 -4.55
C ARG A 445 10.26 9.38 -5.43
N ARG A 446 9.33 8.51 -5.04
CA ARG A 446 8.90 7.36 -5.85
C ARG A 446 7.54 7.65 -6.46
N ILE A 447 7.42 7.41 -7.76
CA ILE A 447 6.18 7.54 -8.52
C ILE A 447 5.71 6.15 -8.89
N TYR A 448 4.56 5.76 -8.35
CA TYR A 448 3.91 4.49 -8.62
C TYR A 448 2.89 4.64 -9.75
N THR A 449 2.97 3.78 -10.75
CA THR A 449 1.92 3.68 -11.76
C THR A 449 0.70 2.91 -11.22
N SER A 450 -0.38 2.81 -12.00
CA SER A 450 -1.50 1.94 -11.64
C SER A 450 -1.12 0.46 -11.73
N ALA A 451 -1.58 -0.33 -10.75
CA ALA A 451 -1.68 -1.77 -10.91
C ALA A 451 -2.55 -2.07 -12.15
N LEU A 452 -2.17 -3.08 -12.92
CA LEU A 452 -2.90 -3.49 -14.11
C LEU A 452 -3.63 -4.80 -13.84
N LEU A 453 -4.64 -5.08 -14.65
CA LEU A 453 -5.34 -6.35 -14.63
C LEU A 453 -5.04 -7.08 -15.94
N VAL A 454 -4.55 -8.31 -15.84
CA VAL A 454 -4.32 -9.17 -17.00
C VAL A 454 -5.33 -10.29 -17.04
N ASP A 455 -6.07 -10.35 -18.14
CA ASP A 455 -6.94 -11.47 -18.46
C ASP A 455 -6.12 -12.59 -19.12
N LEU A 456 -6.17 -13.78 -18.52
CA LEU A 456 -5.53 -15.01 -18.99
C LEU A 456 -6.60 -15.98 -19.45
N ALA A 457 -6.27 -16.87 -20.38
CA ALA A 457 -7.22 -17.90 -20.82
C ALA A 457 -7.65 -18.78 -19.63
N THR A 458 -8.93 -18.70 -19.27
CA THR A 458 -9.53 -19.53 -18.21
C THR A 458 -10.06 -20.85 -18.78
N PRO A 459 -9.85 -21.99 -18.10
CA PRO A 459 -10.51 -23.23 -18.49
C PRO A 459 -12.02 -23.16 -18.23
N ASP A 460 -12.77 -24.09 -18.83
CA ASP A 460 -14.21 -24.21 -18.57
C ASP A 460 -14.46 -24.78 -17.16
N PHE A 461 -14.80 -23.90 -16.22
CA PHE A 461 -15.14 -24.26 -14.83
C PHE A 461 -16.60 -24.73 -14.67
N SER A 462 -17.43 -24.66 -15.72
CA SER A 462 -18.85 -25.03 -15.63
C SER A 462 -19.05 -26.54 -15.43
N MET A 463 -18.19 -27.38 -16.05
CA MET A 463 -18.31 -28.83 -15.94
C MET A 463 -18.06 -29.32 -14.50
N PRO A 464 -16.94 -28.95 -13.81
CA PRO A 464 -16.76 -29.28 -12.40
C PRO A 464 -17.88 -28.75 -11.50
N TYR A 465 -18.33 -27.51 -11.74
CA TYR A 465 -19.40 -26.88 -10.98
C TYR A 465 -20.71 -27.68 -11.05
N ASN A 466 -21.12 -28.06 -12.27
CA ASN A 466 -22.34 -28.85 -12.49
C ASN A 466 -22.27 -30.23 -11.81
N VAL A 467 -21.12 -30.89 -11.86
CA VAL A 467 -20.90 -32.19 -11.22
C VAL A 467 -20.95 -32.07 -9.69
N ILE A 468 -20.30 -31.05 -9.11
CA ILE A 468 -20.30 -30.81 -7.67
C ILE A 468 -21.73 -30.53 -7.19
N ILE A 469 -22.47 -29.66 -7.87
CA ILE A 469 -23.86 -29.33 -7.49
C ILE A 469 -24.76 -30.56 -7.57
N MET A 470 -24.68 -31.33 -8.65
CA MET A 470 -25.49 -32.53 -8.78
C MET A 470 -25.19 -33.51 -7.65
N SER A 471 -23.91 -33.75 -7.37
CA SER A 471 -23.46 -34.70 -6.34
C SER A 471 -23.83 -34.23 -4.94
N SER A 472 -23.62 -32.96 -4.61
CA SER A 472 -23.98 -32.39 -3.30
C SER A 472 -25.50 -32.39 -3.09
N THR A 473 -26.27 -32.09 -4.14
CA THR A 473 -27.74 -32.12 -4.09
C THR A 473 -28.25 -33.55 -3.87
N LEU A 474 -27.69 -34.53 -4.57
CA LEU A 474 -28.02 -35.94 -4.38
C LEU A 474 -27.72 -36.41 -2.94
N ILE A 475 -26.53 -36.08 -2.43
CA ILE A 475 -26.14 -36.41 -1.05
C ILE A 475 -27.08 -35.73 -0.04
N ALA A 476 -27.40 -34.45 -0.24
CA ALA A 476 -28.32 -33.71 0.62
C ALA A 476 -29.73 -34.31 0.61
N LEU A 477 -30.24 -34.75 -0.54
CA LEU A 477 -31.53 -35.42 -0.66
C LEU A 477 -31.54 -36.78 0.04
N ILE A 478 -30.51 -37.61 -0.15
CA ILE A 478 -30.38 -38.90 0.52
C ILE A 478 -30.33 -38.70 2.03
N PHE A 479 -29.45 -37.81 2.49
CA PHE A 479 -29.30 -37.50 3.91
C PHE A 479 -30.62 -36.96 4.50
N GLY A 480 -31.23 -35.98 3.85
CA GLY A 480 -32.49 -35.38 4.29
C GLY A 480 -33.64 -36.38 4.33
N SER A 481 -33.72 -37.28 3.35
CA SER A 481 -34.71 -38.35 3.33
C SER A 481 -34.51 -39.34 4.48
N LEU A 482 -33.27 -39.81 4.68
CA LEU A 482 -32.93 -40.74 5.77
C LEU A 482 -33.17 -40.11 7.14
N PHE A 483 -32.72 -38.88 7.34
CA PHE A 483 -32.90 -38.13 8.57
C PHE A 483 -34.39 -37.93 8.90
N ASN A 484 -35.19 -37.53 7.90
CA ASN A 484 -36.64 -37.41 8.06
C ASN A 484 -37.28 -38.75 8.41
N MET A 485 -36.90 -39.85 7.76
CA MET A 485 -37.47 -41.16 8.05
C MET A 485 -37.18 -41.63 9.47
N LEU A 486 -35.98 -41.33 10.00
CA LEU A 486 -35.57 -41.73 11.34
C LEU A 486 -36.23 -40.90 12.45
N ILE A 487 -36.48 -39.61 12.21
CA ILE A 487 -36.93 -38.68 13.26
C ILE A 487 -38.43 -38.43 13.21
N ARG A 488 -39.06 -38.52 12.02
CA ARG A 488 -40.47 -38.23 11.86
C ARG A 488 -41.30 -39.35 12.47
N ARG A 489 -42.05 -39.03 13.53
CA ARG A 489 -43.00 -39.95 14.16
C ARG A 489 -44.27 -40.03 13.30
N PHE A 490 -44.50 -41.17 12.67
CA PHE A 490 -45.76 -41.45 11.99
C PHE A 490 -46.83 -41.82 13.02
N VAL A 491 -47.94 -41.09 13.04
CA VAL A 491 -49.10 -41.39 13.87
C VAL A 491 -50.19 -41.97 12.99
N LEU A 492 -50.68 -43.17 13.31
CA LEU A 492 -51.81 -43.79 12.63
C LEU A 492 -53.10 -43.10 13.08
N ILE A 493 -53.75 -42.40 12.15
CA ILE A 493 -55.10 -41.88 12.34
C ILE A 493 -56.05 -42.94 11.78
N LYS A 494 -56.82 -43.60 12.66
CA LYS A 494 -57.95 -44.42 12.22
C LYS A 494 -59.01 -43.48 11.65
N VAL A 495 -59.33 -43.68 10.38
CA VAL A 495 -60.49 -43.04 9.75
C VAL A 495 -61.65 -44.01 9.95
N ASP A 496 -62.54 -43.71 10.90
CA ASP A 496 -63.77 -44.49 11.08
C ASP A 496 -64.70 -44.21 9.89
N GLU A 497 -65.22 -45.28 9.27
CA GLU A 497 -66.22 -45.19 8.22
C GLU A 497 -67.45 -44.46 8.77
N VAL A 498 -67.82 -43.34 8.13
CA VAL A 498 -68.94 -42.52 8.55
C VAL A 498 -70.25 -43.27 8.27
N ASP A 499 -70.90 -43.74 9.33
CA ASP A 499 -72.29 -44.20 9.31
C ASP A 499 -73.19 -43.07 8.78
N GLU A 500 -73.71 -43.26 7.57
CA GLU A 500 -74.55 -42.31 6.84
C GLU A 500 -75.99 -42.19 7.39
N ARG A 501 -76.19 -42.42 8.68
CA ARG A 501 -77.49 -42.27 9.34
C ARG A 501 -77.31 -41.54 10.66
N VAL A 502 -77.73 -40.28 10.69
CA VAL A 502 -78.72 -39.74 11.64
C VAL A 502 -78.81 -38.20 11.48
N ASN A 503 -80.07 -37.76 11.38
CA ASN A 503 -80.65 -36.41 11.33
C ASN A 503 -80.65 -35.71 9.96
N ARG A 504 -81.74 -35.60 9.18
CA ARG A 504 -83.20 -35.53 9.47
C ARG A 504 -83.63 -34.59 10.59
#